data_AF-A0A1I8ITH3-F1
#
_entry.id   AF-A0A1I8ITH3-F1
#
_cell.length_a   1.000
_cell.length_b   1.000
_cell.length_c   1.000
_cell.angle_alpha   90.00
_cell.angle_beta   90.00
_cell.angle_gamma   90.00
#
_symmetry.space_group_name_H-M   'P 1'
#
loop_
_entity.id
_entity.type
_entity.pdbx_description
1 polymer ?
#
loop_
_entity_poly.entity_id
_entity_poly.type
_entity_poly.pdbx_seq_one_letter_code
_entity_poly.pdbx_strand_id
1 'polypeptide(L)'
;MVCPPIMLAKRQFRYFLRIYFLRLKGAKFLWLLPLIACLLSNNFIYVPLAQLIGFYGKKFVDIKQAHNFASDNEVLTQTDRYIGEVAAMDAVLRELGTRSSDPSLLFKQCQSPEDCNAQHFNRLYSNSPGGYVSQVDFKPNDPLIVCLLETGAEIYCPFLGYLASIGRTKDPHTKLRFKAIRMFRAVGQHQRDSHHSSSEGRTMCHLERNFAEILPVLTAGQSFLSVGMMHFYFLVATLSCIYDLKGNGLLQLLVQKGLSVRAYWLVICLVAAVEVLFGATVFTVSLAAQCPNFYQSAALAKVFGHCALQFLCIAAACLLVSVTVGRYGKAGLALGLIAVLGMVINLI
;
A
#
# COMPACT_ATOMS: atom_id res chain seq x y z
N MET A 1 60.35 -16.64 -2.92
CA MET A 1 59.15 -16.05 -2.28
C MET A 1 58.19 -17.18 -1.93
N VAL A 2 58.22 -17.64 -0.68
CA VAL A 2 57.38 -18.74 -0.20
C VAL A 2 56.07 -18.12 0.30
N CYS A 3 54.95 -18.33 -0.40
CA CYS A 3 53.63 -18.06 0.17
C CYS A 3 53.49 -18.88 1.46
N PRO A 4 53.18 -18.27 2.62
CA PRO A 4 53.14 -19.03 3.87
C PRO A 4 51.97 -20.03 3.83
N PRO A 5 52.16 -21.27 4.30
CA PRO A 5 51.13 -22.32 4.33
C PRO A 5 49.89 -21.91 5.15
N ILE A 6 50.05 -20.94 6.05
CA ILE A 6 48.98 -20.36 6.88
C ILE A 6 47.95 -19.60 6.01
N MET A 7 48.35 -18.97 4.91
CA MET A 7 47.41 -18.28 4.01
C MET A 7 46.58 -19.25 3.17
N LEU A 8 47.16 -20.39 2.76
CA LEU A 8 46.44 -21.47 2.09
C LEU A 8 45.43 -22.12 3.03
N ALA A 9 45.82 -22.44 4.27
CA ALA A 9 44.91 -22.98 5.28
C ALA A 9 43.74 -22.03 5.56
N LYS A 10 43.99 -20.72 5.76
CA LYS A 10 42.92 -19.71 5.97
C LYS A 10 41.99 -19.54 4.77
N ARG A 11 42.47 -19.74 3.53
CA ARG A 11 41.62 -19.76 2.32
C ARG A 11 40.79 -21.03 2.27
N GLN A 12 41.38 -22.19 2.57
CA GLN A 12 40.69 -23.47 2.60
C GLN A 12 39.61 -23.52 3.69
N PHE A 13 39.86 -22.99 4.89
CA PHE A 13 38.86 -22.93 5.95
C PHE A 13 37.68 -22.01 5.62
N ARG A 14 37.93 -20.86 4.96
CA ARG A 14 36.84 -19.99 4.47
C ARG A 14 36.00 -20.67 3.39
N TYR A 15 36.64 -21.38 2.47
CA TYR A 15 35.97 -22.12 1.42
C TYR A 15 35.15 -23.29 1.99
N PHE A 16 35.72 -24.04 2.95
CA PHE A 16 35.05 -25.11 3.67
C PHE A 16 33.85 -24.60 4.47
N LEU A 17 34.01 -23.52 5.23
CA LEU A 17 32.90 -22.89 5.97
C LEU A 17 31.79 -22.43 5.02
N ARG A 18 32.16 -21.83 3.87
CA ARG A 18 31.21 -21.42 2.83
C ARG A 18 30.45 -22.62 2.27
N ILE A 19 31.14 -23.70 1.88
CA ILE A 19 30.49 -24.92 1.36
C ILE A 19 29.61 -25.57 2.42
N TYR A 20 30.08 -25.66 3.66
CA TYR A 20 29.35 -26.27 4.75
C TYR A 20 28.08 -25.48 5.09
N PHE A 21 28.20 -24.16 5.17
CA PHE A 21 27.05 -23.27 5.36
C PHE A 21 26.08 -23.32 4.18
N LEU A 22 26.59 -23.40 2.94
CA LEU A 22 25.76 -23.59 1.74
C LEU A 22 25.06 -24.95 1.74
N ARG A 23 25.67 -26.01 2.26
CA ARG A 23 25.01 -27.32 2.41
C ARG A 23 23.91 -27.31 3.47
N LEU A 24 24.17 -26.69 4.63
CA LEU A 24 23.16 -26.50 5.67
C LEU A 24 21.98 -25.67 5.15
N LYS A 25 22.26 -24.61 4.39
CA LYS A 25 21.23 -23.82 3.70
C LYS A 25 20.56 -24.55 2.56
N GLY A 26 21.24 -25.43 1.84
CA GLY A 26 20.66 -26.25 0.77
C GLY A 26 19.47 -27.07 1.25
N ALA A 27 19.56 -27.64 2.46
CA ALA A 27 18.44 -28.34 3.10
C ALA A 27 17.28 -27.40 3.50
N LYS A 28 17.54 -26.10 3.64
CA LYS A 28 16.56 -25.05 3.96
C LYS A 28 16.13 -24.24 2.74
N PHE A 29 16.60 -24.58 1.54
CA PHE A 29 16.29 -23.87 0.29
C PHE A 29 14.81 -23.85 -0.03
N LEU A 30 14.06 -24.88 0.42
CA LEU A 30 12.59 -24.92 0.28
C LEU A 30 11.89 -23.72 0.92
N TRP A 31 12.48 -23.10 1.95
CA TRP A 31 11.94 -21.90 2.60
C TRP A 31 12.14 -20.63 1.76
N LEU A 32 12.94 -20.68 0.70
CA LEU A 32 13.05 -19.59 -0.27
C LEU A 32 11.79 -19.48 -1.15
N LEU A 33 11.09 -20.60 -1.41
CA LEU A 33 9.88 -20.63 -2.23
C LEU A 33 8.75 -19.75 -1.67
N PRO A 34 8.35 -19.84 -0.38
CA PRO A 34 7.33 -18.94 0.17
C PRO A 34 7.79 -17.48 0.21
N LEU A 35 9.08 -17.20 0.40
CA LEU A 35 9.61 -15.84 0.27
C LEU A 35 9.41 -15.31 -1.15
N ILE A 36 9.81 -16.08 -2.17
CA ILE A 36 9.63 -15.70 -3.58
C ILE A 36 8.15 -15.51 -3.90
N ALA A 37 7.27 -16.41 -3.45
CA ALA A 37 5.82 -16.29 -3.65
C ALA A 37 5.26 -15.00 -3.05
N CYS A 38 5.72 -14.60 -1.85
CA CYS A 38 5.32 -13.34 -1.23
C CYS A 38 5.91 -12.11 -1.94
N LEU A 39 7.15 -12.18 -2.42
CA LEU A 39 7.75 -11.09 -3.19
C LEU A 39 7.09 -10.92 -4.56
N LEU A 40 6.59 -12.00 -5.16
CA LEU A 40 5.83 -12.00 -6.42
C LEU A 40 4.33 -11.73 -6.24
N SER A 41 3.89 -11.54 -4.99
CA SER A 41 2.47 -11.58 -4.65
C SER A 41 1.66 -10.43 -5.22
N ASN A 42 2.26 -9.31 -5.59
CA ASN A 42 1.60 -8.22 -6.33
C ASN A 42 0.94 -8.68 -7.64
N ASN A 43 1.42 -9.77 -8.25
CA ASN A 43 0.81 -10.31 -9.46
C ASN A 43 -0.48 -11.10 -9.20
N PHE A 44 -0.77 -11.50 -7.95
CA PHE A 44 -1.85 -12.43 -7.63
C PHE A 44 -2.75 -11.99 -6.45
N ILE A 45 -2.23 -11.23 -5.49
CA ILE A 45 -2.94 -10.75 -4.29
C ILE A 45 -3.89 -9.58 -4.60
N TYR A 46 -3.81 -9.01 -5.80
CA TYR A 46 -4.69 -7.92 -6.22
C TYR A 46 -6.17 -8.19 -5.97
N VAL A 47 -6.68 -9.37 -6.37
CA VAL A 47 -8.11 -9.73 -6.22
C VAL A 47 -8.55 -9.79 -4.75
N PRO A 48 -7.89 -10.58 -3.88
CA PRO A 48 -8.27 -10.61 -2.47
C PRO A 48 -8.04 -9.26 -1.76
N LEU A 49 -7.02 -8.48 -2.14
CA LEU A 49 -6.78 -7.17 -1.53
C LEU A 49 -7.80 -6.12 -1.97
N ALA A 50 -8.18 -6.10 -3.25
CA ALA A 50 -9.27 -5.26 -3.76
C ALA A 50 -10.62 -5.65 -3.15
N GLN A 51 -10.85 -6.94 -2.89
CA GLN A 51 -12.03 -7.41 -2.14
C GLN A 51 -11.96 -7.01 -0.66
N LEU A 52 -10.78 -7.01 -0.04
CA LEU A 52 -10.58 -6.58 1.34
C LEU A 52 -10.78 -5.07 1.48
N ILE A 53 -10.21 -4.26 0.59
CA ILE A 53 -10.46 -2.81 0.50
C ILE A 53 -11.93 -2.55 0.17
N GLY A 54 -12.53 -3.33 -0.72
CA GLY A 54 -13.96 -3.26 -1.00
C GLY A 54 -14.81 -3.66 0.21
N PHE A 55 -14.34 -4.54 1.09
CA PHE A 55 -15.03 -4.98 2.30
C PHE A 55 -14.86 -3.98 3.44
N TYR A 56 -13.64 -3.47 3.68
CA TYR A 56 -13.38 -2.39 4.64
C TYR A 56 -13.99 -1.08 4.16
N GLY A 57 -13.87 -0.75 2.88
CA GLY A 57 -14.57 0.35 2.22
C GLY A 57 -16.09 0.23 2.33
N LYS A 58 -16.66 -0.97 2.13
CA LYS A 58 -18.09 -1.22 2.43
C LYS A 58 -18.45 -1.14 3.92
N LYS A 59 -17.51 -1.41 4.82
CA LYS A 59 -17.69 -1.25 6.28
C LYS A 59 -17.56 0.20 6.74
N PHE A 60 -16.78 1.02 6.01
CA PHE A 60 -16.67 2.45 6.23
C PHE A 60 -17.78 3.24 5.55
N VAL A 61 -18.38 2.70 4.48
CA VAL A 61 -19.60 3.22 3.85
C VAL A 61 -20.81 2.53 4.49
N ASP A 62 -21.03 2.79 5.78
CA ASP A 62 -22.36 2.62 6.36
C ASP A 62 -23.22 3.75 5.76
N ILE A 63 -24.36 3.42 5.15
CA ILE A 63 -25.31 4.36 4.51
C ILE A 63 -25.86 5.39 5.53
N LYS A 64 -25.47 5.28 6.80
CA LYS A 64 -25.54 6.32 7.83
C LYS A 64 -24.72 7.59 7.52
N GLN A 65 -23.85 7.61 6.50
CA GLN A 65 -23.04 8.78 6.12
C GLN A 65 -23.80 9.96 5.50
N ALA A 66 -25.04 9.78 5.02
CA ALA A 66 -25.84 10.93 4.58
C ALA A 66 -25.99 11.95 5.72
N HIS A 67 -26.10 11.48 6.97
CA HIS A 67 -26.19 12.33 8.17
C HIS A 67 -24.96 13.23 8.37
N ASN A 68 -23.79 12.79 7.92
CA ASN A 68 -22.54 13.54 8.05
C ASN A 68 -22.20 14.35 6.79
N PHE A 69 -23.09 14.38 5.79
CA PHE A 69 -22.88 15.16 4.57
C PHE A 69 -22.56 16.62 4.89
N ALA A 70 -23.34 17.24 5.77
CA ALA A 70 -23.18 18.65 6.11
C ALA A 70 -21.99 18.94 7.04
N SER A 71 -21.48 17.95 7.78
CA SER A 71 -20.28 18.11 8.62
C SER A 71 -18.99 17.92 7.83
N ASP A 72 -19.03 17.07 6.81
CA ASP A 72 -17.83 16.58 6.12
C ASP A 72 -17.62 17.28 4.78
N ASN A 73 -18.54 18.15 4.33
CA ASN A 73 -18.46 18.84 3.04
C ASN A 73 -18.57 20.36 3.20
N GLU A 74 -17.83 21.07 2.36
CA GLU A 74 -18.03 22.49 2.08
C GLU A 74 -18.46 22.65 0.61
N VAL A 75 -19.54 23.39 0.37
CA VAL A 75 -20.10 23.66 -0.96
C VAL A 75 -19.95 25.14 -1.30
N LEU A 76 -19.08 25.45 -2.25
CA LEU A 76 -18.84 26.79 -2.77
C LEU A 76 -19.87 27.14 -3.83
N THR A 77 -20.63 28.22 -3.60
CA THR A 77 -21.61 28.71 -4.57
C THR A 77 -21.91 30.20 -4.39
N GLN A 78 -22.50 30.84 -5.40
CA GLN A 78 -23.01 32.22 -5.29
C GLN A 78 -24.37 32.22 -4.57
N THR A 79 -24.37 31.95 -3.26
CA THR A 79 -25.56 31.90 -2.39
C THR A 79 -26.46 33.13 -2.52
N ASP A 80 -25.90 34.35 -2.65
CA ASP A 80 -26.70 35.58 -2.84
C ASP A 80 -27.43 35.63 -4.19
N ARG A 81 -26.89 34.97 -5.22
CA ARG A 81 -27.47 34.92 -6.56
C ARG A 81 -28.47 33.77 -6.69
N TYR A 82 -28.21 32.66 -6.01
CA TYR A 82 -28.96 31.40 -6.09
C TYR A 82 -29.66 31.07 -4.76
N ILE A 83 -30.26 32.08 -4.12
CA ILE A 83 -30.87 31.96 -2.78
C ILE A 83 -31.96 30.88 -2.76
N GLY A 84 -32.82 30.84 -3.78
CA GLY A 84 -33.93 29.89 -3.85
C GLY A 84 -33.46 28.46 -4.07
N GLU A 85 -32.41 28.28 -4.86
CA GLU A 85 -31.82 27.00 -5.16
C GLU A 85 -31.10 26.41 -3.94
N VAL A 86 -30.32 27.24 -3.24
CA VAL A 86 -29.66 26.86 -1.99
C VAL A 86 -30.69 26.56 -0.90
N ALA A 87 -31.76 27.36 -0.78
CA ALA A 87 -32.82 27.12 0.19
C ALA A 87 -33.54 25.78 -0.03
N ALA A 88 -33.79 25.39 -1.29
CA ALA A 88 -34.39 24.10 -1.62
C ALA A 88 -33.45 22.92 -1.29
N MET A 89 -32.15 23.04 -1.58
CA MET A 89 -31.16 22.04 -1.13
C MET A 89 -31.12 21.91 0.39
N ASP A 90 -31.14 23.06 1.07
CA ASP A 90 -31.05 23.16 2.52
C ASP A 90 -32.28 22.55 3.22
N ALA A 91 -33.47 22.69 2.63
CA ALA A 91 -34.70 22.07 3.10
C ALA A 91 -34.66 20.53 2.99
N VAL A 92 -34.17 19.98 1.87
CA VAL A 92 -34.00 18.53 1.70
C VAL A 92 -33.02 17.96 2.73
N LEU A 93 -31.92 18.66 3.00
CA LEU A 93 -30.94 18.25 4.02
C LEU A 93 -31.54 18.24 5.44
N ARG A 94 -32.44 19.19 5.75
CA ARG A 94 -33.18 19.19 7.02
C ARG A 94 -34.13 18.00 7.14
N GLU A 95 -34.87 17.68 6.08
CA GLU A 95 -35.79 16.54 6.05
C GLU A 95 -35.07 15.19 6.22
N LEU A 96 -33.85 15.08 5.68
CA LEU A 96 -33.01 13.88 5.80
C LEU A 96 -32.29 13.77 7.16
N GLY A 97 -32.45 14.76 8.05
CA GLY A 97 -31.84 14.76 9.39
C GLY A 97 -30.33 14.98 9.39
N THR A 98 -29.75 15.51 8.30
CA THR A 98 -28.29 15.49 8.07
C THR A 98 -27.57 16.76 8.52
N ARG A 99 -28.18 17.60 9.36
CA ARG A 99 -27.74 18.98 9.55
C ARG A 99 -27.53 19.41 11.01
N SER A 100 -26.40 20.09 11.22
CA SER A 100 -26.06 20.91 12.39
C SER A 100 -26.56 22.36 12.23
N SER A 101 -26.71 23.08 13.34
CA SER A 101 -27.50 24.30 13.57
C SER A 101 -27.34 25.50 12.60
N ASP A 102 -26.34 25.53 11.72
CA ASP A 102 -26.00 26.71 10.89
C ASP A 102 -25.78 26.36 9.39
N PRO A 103 -26.59 26.92 8.44
CA PRO A 103 -26.39 26.74 6.99
C PRO A 103 -25.05 27.24 6.45
N SER A 104 -24.47 28.26 7.10
CA SER A 104 -23.26 28.95 6.63
C SER A 104 -21.99 28.09 6.77
N LEU A 105 -22.08 26.97 7.47
CA LEU A 105 -21.01 25.98 7.60
C LEU A 105 -20.87 25.12 6.34
N LEU A 106 -21.99 24.73 5.73
CA LEU A 106 -22.01 23.91 4.51
C LEU A 106 -21.90 24.77 3.25
N PHE A 107 -22.74 25.79 3.10
CA PHE A 107 -22.75 26.64 1.91
C PHE A 107 -21.85 27.86 2.12
N LYS A 108 -20.76 27.94 1.35
CA LYS A 108 -19.79 29.03 1.39
C LYS A 108 -20.04 29.98 0.21
N GLN A 109 -20.18 31.26 0.53
CA GLN A 109 -20.48 32.30 -0.44
C GLN A 109 -19.25 32.64 -1.32
N CYS A 110 -19.45 32.63 -2.63
CA CYS A 110 -18.52 33.21 -3.60
C CYS A 110 -19.10 34.46 -4.24
N GLN A 111 -18.25 35.46 -4.50
CA GLN A 111 -18.65 36.71 -5.14
C GLN A 111 -18.84 36.57 -6.66
N SER A 112 -17.96 35.80 -7.32
CA SER A 112 -17.99 35.55 -8.76
C SER A 112 -17.68 34.08 -9.09
N PRO A 113 -17.95 33.60 -10.32
CA PRO A 113 -17.50 32.27 -10.75
C PRO A 113 -15.98 32.12 -10.66
N GLU A 114 -15.22 33.17 -11.00
CA GLU A 114 -13.76 33.17 -10.86
C GLU A 114 -13.31 33.10 -9.39
N ASP A 115 -14.02 33.81 -8.50
CA ASP A 115 -13.79 33.75 -7.05
C ASP A 115 -14.10 32.35 -6.48
N CYS A 116 -15.18 31.71 -6.92
CA CYS A 116 -15.46 30.31 -6.56
C CYS A 116 -14.33 29.37 -7.01
N ASN A 117 -13.84 29.52 -8.23
CA ASN A 117 -12.73 28.70 -8.73
C ASN A 117 -11.43 28.96 -7.92
N ALA A 118 -11.15 30.22 -7.57
CA ALA A 118 -9.98 30.59 -6.78
C ALA A 118 -10.07 30.08 -5.34
N GLN A 119 -11.23 30.19 -4.70
CA GLN A 119 -11.48 29.65 -3.37
C GLN A 119 -11.43 28.12 -3.37
N HIS A 120 -12.01 27.47 -4.38
CA HIS A 120 -11.94 26.02 -4.55
C HIS A 120 -10.48 25.57 -4.68
N PHE A 121 -9.72 26.19 -5.58
CA PHE A 121 -8.29 25.93 -5.75
C PHE A 121 -7.51 26.14 -4.43
N ASN A 122 -7.68 27.27 -3.76
CA ASN A 122 -6.97 27.55 -2.51
C ASN A 122 -7.27 26.53 -1.42
N ARG A 123 -8.52 26.05 -1.32
CA ARG A 123 -8.92 25.04 -0.34
C ARG A 123 -8.33 23.66 -0.65
N LEU A 124 -8.15 23.33 -1.93
CA LEU A 124 -7.49 22.08 -2.36
C LEU A 124 -5.99 22.05 -2.01
N TYR A 125 -5.32 23.20 -2.00
CA TYR A 125 -3.87 23.29 -1.78
C TYR A 125 -3.47 23.80 -0.38
N SER A 126 -4.41 24.33 0.40
CA SER A 126 -4.18 24.66 1.81
C SER A 126 -4.38 23.42 2.68
N ASN A 127 -3.49 23.16 3.64
CA ASN A 127 -3.67 22.16 4.72
C ASN A 127 -4.77 22.62 5.69
N SER A 128 -6.00 22.78 5.18
CA SER A 128 -7.14 23.15 5.99
C SER A 128 -7.73 21.87 6.59
N PRO A 129 -7.94 21.80 7.92
CA PRO A 129 -8.31 20.57 8.62
C PRO A 129 -9.80 20.19 8.45
N GLY A 130 -10.42 20.44 7.29
CA GLY A 130 -11.87 20.29 7.13
C GLY A 130 -12.29 19.85 5.74
N GLY A 131 -12.82 18.63 5.66
CA GLY A 131 -13.86 18.18 4.71
C GLY A 131 -13.56 18.20 3.20
N TYR A 132 -14.42 17.52 2.45
CA TYR A 132 -14.44 17.55 0.99
C TYR A 132 -14.96 18.91 0.51
N VAL A 133 -14.22 19.59 -0.37
CA VAL A 133 -14.66 20.88 -0.93
C VAL A 133 -15.18 20.70 -2.36
N SER A 134 -16.45 21.05 -2.56
CA SER A 134 -17.13 20.96 -3.85
C SER A 134 -17.67 22.33 -4.28
N GLN A 135 -17.84 22.54 -5.57
CA GLN A 135 -18.41 23.77 -6.14
C GLN A 135 -19.68 23.46 -6.92
N VAL A 136 -20.69 24.31 -6.77
CA VAL A 136 -21.95 24.23 -7.53
C VAL A 136 -22.23 25.58 -8.20
N ASP A 137 -22.41 25.56 -9.51
CA ASP A 137 -22.87 26.70 -10.31
C ASP A 137 -24.19 26.33 -11.02
N PHE A 138 -25.27 27.01 -10.64
CA PHE A 138 -26.59 26.81 -11.23
C PHE A 138 -26.69 27.53 -12.59
N LYS A 139 -25.95 27.02 -13.58
CA LYS A 139 -26.05 27.51 -14.96
C LYS A 139 -27.48 27.34 -15.51
N PRO A 140 -27.89 28.14 -16.51
CA PRO A 140 -29.28 28.17 -16.99
C PRO A 140 -29.82 26.82 -17.51
N ASN A 141 -28.93 25.99 -18.08
CA ASN A 141 -29.31 24.75 -18.74
C ASN A 141 -29.18 23.53 -17.85
N ASP A 142 -28.06 23.35 -17.13
CA ASP A 142 -27.82 22.27 -16.18
C ASP A 142 -26.85 22.76 -15.08
N PRO A 143 -27.04 22.37 -13.81
CA PRO A 143 -26.11 22.74 -12.75
C PRO A 143 -24.73 22.12 -13.05
N LEU A 144 -23.70 22.95 -13.05
CA LEU A 144 -22.31 22.51 -13.11
C LEU A 144 -21.83 22.20 -11.70
N ILE A 145 -21.30 20.99 -11.53
CA ILE A 145 -20.81 20.51 -10.23
C ILE A 145 -19.36 20.10 -10.42
N VAL A 146 -18.50 20.65 -9.58
CA VAL A 146 -17.08 20.33 -9.55
C VAL A 146 -16.79 19.72 -8.19
N CYS A 147 -16.34 18.46 -8.21
CA CYS A 147 -16.00 17.69 -7.01
C CYS A 147 -14.53 17.29 -7.06
N LEU A 148 -13.93 17.12 -5.89
CA LEU A 148 -12.60 16.56 -5.77
C LEU A 148 -12.62 15.05 -6.09
N LEU A 149 -11.64 14.56 -6.87
CA LEU A 149 -11.42 13.13 -7.02
C LEU A 149 -10.64 12.60 -5.80
N GLU A 150 -11.36 12.36 -4.71
CA GLU A 150 -10.83 11.71 -3.51
C GLU A 150 -11.69 10.49 -3.12
N THR A 151 -11.07 9.53 -2.42
CA THR A 151 -11.74 8.34 -1.89
C THR A 151 -12.95 8.73 -1.03
N GLY A 152 -14.17 8.40 -1.44
CA GLY A 152 -15.42 8.82 -0.79
C GLY A 152 -16.23 9.86 -1.58
N ALA A 153 -15.58 10.69 -2.41
CA ALA A 153 -16.25 11.66 -3.28
C ALA A 153 -17.17 11.01 -4.33
N GLU A 154 -16.97 9.72 -4.58
CA GLU A 154 -17.81 8.84 -5.41
C GLU A 154 -19.27 8.77 -4.95
N ILE A 155 -19.55 9.11 -3.69
CA ILE A 155 -20.89 9.10 -3.08
C ILE A 155 -21.39 10.52 -2.82
N TYR A 156 -20.51 11.39 -2.30
CA TYR A 156 -20.84 12.79 -2.00
C TYR A 156 -21.15 13.59 -3.27
N CYS A 157 -20.42 13.35 -4.37
CA CYS A 157 -20.61 14.09 -5.61
C CYS A 157 -21.93 13.76 -6.33
N PRO A 158 -22.33 12.48 -6.49
CA PRO A 158 -23.67 12.17 -7.03
C PRO A 158 -24.81 12.65 -6.14
N PHE A 159 -24.64 12.61 -4.82
CA PHE A 159 -25.65 13.13 -3.89
C PHE A 159 -25.77 14.66 -3.97
N LEU A 160 -24.64 15.38 -4.09
CA LEU A 160 -24.65 16.82 -4.41
C LEU A 160 -25.30 17.10 -5.77
N GLY A 161 -25.09 16.21 -6.75
CA GLY A 161 -25.81 16.18 -8.03
C GLY A 161 -27.32 16.14 -7.90
N TYR A 162 -27.81 15.23 -7.04
CA TYR A 162 -29.22 15.13 -6.70
C TYR A 162 -29.73 16.43 -6.05
N LEU A 163 -29.02 16.94 -5.04
CA LEU A 163 -29.38 18.16 -4.33
C LEU A 163 -29.42 19.37 -5.26
N ALA A 164 -28.40 19.60 -6.08
CA ALA A 164 -28.37 20.72 -7.02
C ALA A 164 -29.48 20.62 -8.08
N SER A 165 -29.86 19.41 -8.46
CA SER A 165 -30.99 19.19 -9.38
C SER A 165 -32.32 19.60 -8.74
N ILE A 166 -32.55 19.28 -7.45
CA ILE A 166 -33.72 19.76 -6.69
C ILE A 166 -33.63 21.26 -6.44
N GLY A 167 -32.44 21.77 -6.10
CA GLY A 167 -32.19 23.20 -5.92
C GLY A 167 -32.71 23.99 -7.10
N ARG A 168 -32.41 23.55 -8.33
CA ARG A 168 -32.90 24.18 -9.55
C ARG A 168 -34.43 24.30 -9.64
N THR A 169 -35.18 23.32 -9.14
CA THR A 169 -36.65 23.37 -9.19
C THR A 169 -37.22 24.35 -8.17
N LYS A 170 -36.41 24.83 -7.22
CA LYS A 170 -36.78 25.74 -6.11
C LYS A 170 -37.89 25.19 -5.23
N ASP A 171 -38.25 23.92 -5.41
CA ASP A 171 -39.29 23.23 -4.69
C ASP A 171 -38.68 21.94 -4.10
N PRO A 172 -38.51 21.88 -2.76
CA PRO A 172 -37.90 20.74 -2.09
C PRO A 172 -38.75 19.47 -2.23
N HIS A 173 -40.03 19.58 -2.55
CA HIS A 173 -40.93 18.45 -2.73
C HIS A 173 -40.99 17.95 -4.19
N THR A 174 -40.26 18.59 -5.11
CA THR A 174 -40.21 18.15 -6.49
C THR A 174 -39.57 16.77 -6.57
N LYS A 175 -40.37 15.77 -6.94
CA LYS A 175 -39.90 14.41 -7.19
C LYS A 175 -39.20 14.35 -8.54
N LEU A 176 -37.93 14.70 -8.58
CA LEU A 176 -37.08 14.44 -9.74
C LEU A 176 -36.85 12.93 -9.85
N ARG A 177 -37.66 12.28 -10.69
CA ARG A 177 -37.31 10.96 -11.19
C ARG A 177 -36.13 11.15 -12.12
N PHE A 178 -34.93 10.89 -11.63
CA PHE A 178 -33.83 10.57 -12.52
C PHE A 178 -34.37 9.49 -13.45
N LYS A 179 -34.48 9.78 -14.76
CA LYS A 179 -34.68 8.77 -15.81
C LYS A 179 -33.84 7.59 -15.37
N ALA A 180 -34.42 6.40 -15.20
CA ALA A 180 -33.79 5.26 -14.53
C ALA A 180 -32.44 4.91 -15.18
N ILE A 181 -31.44 5.72 -14.87
CA ILE A 181 -30.05 5.50 -15.13
C ILE A 181 -29.74 4.55 -14.02
N ARG A 182 -29.42 3.31 -14.40
CA ARG A 182 -28.78 2.37 -13.51
C ARG A 182 -27.44 3.00 -13.10
N MET A 183 -27.46 3.96 -12.18
CA MET A 183 -26.27 4.61 -11.62
C MET A 183 -25.41 3.57 -10.89
N PHE A 184 -26.03 2.45 -10.53
CA PHE A 184 -25.35 1.21 -10.21
C PHE A 184 -26.03 0.07 -10.97
N ARG A 185 -25.50 -0.30 -12.15
CA ARG A 185 -25.37 -1.73 -12.37
C ARG A 185 -24.17 -2.11 -11.51
N ALA A 186 -24.43 -2.58 -10.29
CA ALA A 186 -23.52 -3.55 -9.72
C ALA A 186 -23.41 -4.63 -10.79
N VAL A 187 -22.33 -4.60 -11.57
CA VAL A 187 -21.93 -5.75 -12.34
C VAL A 187 -21.52 -6.73 -11.26
N GLY A 188 -22.51 -7.43 -10.70
CA GLY A 188 -22.29 -8.73 -10.13
C GLY A 188 -21.45 -9.47 -11.15
N GLN A 189 -20.41 -10.12 -10.65
CA GLN A 189 -19.32 -10.76 -11.38
C GLN A 189 -19.76 -11.69 -12.54
N HIS A 190 -21.06 -11.88 -12.74
CA HIS A 190 -21.71 -12.71 -13.72
C HIS A 190 -21.86 -12.13 -15.14
N GLN A 191 -21.30 -10.96 -15.44
CA GLN A 191 -21.29 -10.43 -16.82
C GLN A 191 -19.88 -10.23 -17.40
N ARG A 192 -18.86 -10.88 -16.82
CA ARG A 192 -17.49 -10.91 -17.36
C ARG A 192 -17.26 -11.98 -18.44
N ASP A 193 -18.23 -12.85 -18.73
CA ASP A 193 -18.03 -13.99 -19.63
C ASP A 193 -18.40 -13.75 -21.10
N SER A 194 -18.63 -12.51 -21.51
CA SER A 194 -18.93 -12.22 -22.92
C SER A 194 -18.11 -11.04 -23.44
N HIS A 195 -16.80 -11.26 -23.58
CA HIS A 195 -16.01 -10.77 -24.72
C HIS A 195 -14.63 -11.41 -24.66
N HIS A 196 -14.53 -12.57 -25.31
CA HIS A 196 -13.26 -13.17 -25.68
C HIS A 196 -12.87 -12.67 -27.07
N SER A 197 -11.63 -12.16 -27.15
CA SER A 197 -10.70 -12.02 -28.30
C SER A 197 -10.16 -10.59 -28.32
N SER A 198 -8.86 -10.32 -28.16
CA SER A 198 -7.74 -11.01 -28.80
C SER A 198 -6.55 -11.20 -27.85
N SER A 199 -5.76 -12.22 -28.19
CA SER A 199 -4.48 -12.56 -27.60
C SER A 199 -3.42 -11.52 -27.96
N GLU A 200 -3.16 -10.56 -27.08
CA GLU A 200 -1.89 -9.82 -27.03
C GLU A 200 -1.69 -9.27 -25.60
N GLY A 201 -0.75 -9.86 -24.86
CA GLY A 201 -0.16 -9.34 -23.61
C GLY A 201 -1.08 -8.70 -22.56
N ARG A 202 -1.93 -9.48 -21.88
CA ARG A 202 -2.73 -9.02 -20.72
C ARG A 202 -1.85 -8.70 -19.50
N THR A 203 -1.37 -7.46 -19.38
CA THR A 203 -0.68 -6.96 -18.18
C THR A 203 -1.68 -6.36 -17.19
N MET A 204 -1.41 -6.39 -15.88
CA MET A 204 -2.37 -5.93 -14.86
C MET A 204 -2.79 -4.46 -15.05
N CYS A 205 -1.86 -3.62 -15.50
CA CYS A 205 -2.13 -2.21 -15.82
C CYS A 205 -3.11 -2.01 -16.98
N HIS A 206 -3.25 -2.97 -17.88
CA HIS A 206 -4.13 -2.86 -19.05
C HIS A 206 -5.54 -3.42 -18.78
N LEU A 207 -5.70 -4.19 -17.70
CA LEU A 207 -6.95 -4.86 -17.31
C LEU A 207 -7.88 -3.97 -16.47
N GLU A 208 -7.36 -2.96 -15.77
CA GLU A 208 -8.18 -2.15 -14.84
C GLU A 208 -7.99 -0.64 -15.02
N ARG A 209 -9.10 0.09 -15.22
CA ARG A 209 -9.12 1.56 -15.39
C ARG A 209 -8.67 2.35 -14.13
N ASN A 210 -8.66 1.71 -12.95
CA ASN A 210 -8.36 2.34 -11.65
C ASN A 210 -7.05 1.82 -11.02
N PHE A 211 -6.15 1.22 -11.81
CA PHE A 211 -4.91 0.63 -11.29
C PHE A 211 -4.06 1.63 -10.47
N ALA A 212 -4.03 2.90 -10.87
CA ALA A 212 -3.30 3.96 -10.17
C ALA A 212 -3.81 4.22 -8.73
N GLU A 213 -5.11 4.02 -8.47
CA GLU A 213 -5.72 4.26 -7.16
C GLU A 213 -5.45 3.11 -6.17
N ILE A 214 -5.35 1.88 -6.68
CA ILE A 214 -5.12 0.68 -5.85
C ILE A 214 -3.62 0.41 -5.66
N LEU A 215 -2.78 0.96 -6.53
CA LEU A 215 -1.33 0.75 -6.50
C LEU A 215 -0.70 1.06 -5.14
N PRO A 216 -0.99 2.19 -4.45
CA PRO A 216 -0.43 2.47 -3.13
C PRO A 216 -0.76 1.38 -2.10
N VAL A 217 -2.02 0.96 -2.03
CA VAL A 217 -2.47 -0.07 -1.08
C VAL A 217 -1.87 -1.43 -1.40
N LEU A 218 -1.76 -1.77 -2.68
CA LEU A 218 -1.10 -2.99 -3.13
C LEU A 218 0.39 -2.99 -2.77
N THR A 219 1.08 -1.89 -2.98
CA THR A 219 2.49 -1.74 -2.62
C THR A 219 2.69 -1.78 -1.11
N ALA A 220 1.82 -1.17 -0.31
CA ALA A 220 1.87 -1.21 1.15
C ALA A 220 1.63 -2.64 1.69
N GLY A 221 0.60 -3.33 1.18
CA GLY A 221 0.31 -4.71 1.54
C GLY A 221 1.43 -5.68 1.15
N GLN A 222 2.01 -5.51 -0.04
CA GLN A 222 3.17 -6.29 -0.48
C GLN A 222 4.41 -5.99 0.37
N SER A 223 4.62 -4.73 0.76
CA SER A 223 5.72 -4.32 1.64
C SER A 223 5.58 -4.97 3.01
N PHE A 224 4.39 -4.92 3.62
CA PHE A 224 4.07 -5.59 4.88
C PHE A 224 4.39 -7.10 4.82
N LEU A 225 3.90 -7.80 3.80
CA LEU A 225 4.15 -9.23 3.61
C LEU A 225 5.64 -9.52 3.39
N SER A 226 6.34 -8.70 2.61
CA SER A 226 7.77 -8.88 2.32
C SER A 226 8.63 -8.73 3.58
N VAL A 227 8.32 -7.76 4.45
CA VAL A 227 9.01 -7.56 5.73
C VAL A 227 8.82 -8.76 6.64
N GLY A 228 7.58 -9.19 6.86
CA GLY A 228 7.27 -10.35 7.71
C GLY A 228 7.94 -11.63 7.21
N MET A 229 7.86 -11.90 5.91
CA MET A 229 8.45 -13.09 5.31
C MET A 229 9.97 -13.08 5.28
N MET A 230 10.60 -11.91 5.12
CA MET A 230 12.06 -11.82 5.17
C MET A 230 12.58 -12.13 6.59
N HIS A 231 11.89 -11.66 7.64
CA HIS A 231 12.22 -12.04 9.02
C HIS A 231 12.07 -13.54 9.25
N PHE A 232 10.96 -14.13 8.79
CA PHE A 232 10.73 -15.56 8.90
C PHE A 232 11.78 -16.39 8.15
N TYR A 233 12.11 -15.99 6.92
CA TYR A 233 13.16 -16.63 6.13
C TYR A 233 14.51 -16.58 6.84
N PHE A 234 14.95 -15.41 7.33
CA PHE A 234 16.21 -15.30 8.07
C PHE A 234 16.22 -16.13 9.36
N LEU A 235 15.09 -16.21 10.07
CA LEU A 235 14.96 -17.04 11.26
C LEU A 235 15.23 -18.51 10.94
N VAL A 236 14.53 -19.06 9.94
CA VAL A 236 14.56 -20.50 9.62
C VAL A 236 15.81 -20.89 8.82
N ALA A 237 16.25 -20.07 7.87
CA ALA A 237 17.34 -20.40 6.95
C ALA A 237 18.71 -19.96 7.47
N THR A 238 18.80 -18.83 8.18
CA THR A 238 20.10 -18.27 8.62
C THR A 238 20.34 -18.48 10.10
N LEU A 239 19.40 -18.09 10.96
CA LEU A 239 19.57 -18.20 12.40
C LEU A 239 19.62 -19.66 12.84
N SER A 240 18.69 -20.52 12.38
CA SER A 240 18.74 -21.96 12.68
C SER A 240 20.14 -22.53 12.42
N CYS A 241 20.73 -22.24 11.26
CA CYS A 241 22.08 -22.70 10.90
C CYS A 241 23.16 -22.15 11.86
N ILE A 242 23.08 -20.88 12.23
CA ILE A 242 24.02 -20.26 13.20
C ILE A 242 23.89 -20.93 14.58
N TYR A 243 22.67 -21.20 15.05
CA TYR A 243 22.44 -21.86 16.32
C TYR A 243 22.86 -23.33 16.29
N ASP A 244 22.66 -24.04 15.18
CA ASP A 244 23.15 -25.42 15.00
C ASP A 244 24.69 -25.47 15.00
N LEU A 245 25.34 -24.50 14.35
CA LEU A 245 26.80 -24.34 14.36
C LEU A 245 27.36 -24.05 15.77
N LYS A 246 26.63 -23.25 16.55
CA LYS A 246 27.00 -22.90 17.95
C LYS A 246 26.71 -24.05 18.92
N GLY A 247 25.54 -24.69 18.80
CA GLY A 247 25.04 -25.70 19.72
C GLY A 247 25.81 -27.02 19.68
N ASN A 248 26.32 -27.40 18.50
CA ASN A 248 27.07 -28.65 18.33
C ASN A 248 28.57 -28.52 18.66
N GLY A 249 29.03 -27.39 19.21
CA GLY A 249 30.46 -27.15 19.53
C GLY A 249 31.39 -27.04 18.31
N LEU A 250 30.87 -27.30 17.10
CA LEU A 250 31.62 -27.27 15.85
C LEU A 250 32.29 -25.91 15.59
N LEU A 251 31.59 -24.81 15.91
CA LEU A 251 32.16 -23.47 15.77
C LEU A 251 33.37 -23.25 16.69
N GLN A 252 33.31 -23.73 17.94
CA GLN A 252 34.43 -23.65 18.88
C GLN A 252 35.63 -24.46 18.36
N LEU A 253 35.37 -25.66 17.84
CA LEU A 253 36.40 -26.53 17.27
C LEU A 253 37.06 -25.91 16.03
N LEU A 254 36.28 -25.29 15.14
CA LEU A 254 36.81 -24.58 13.97
C LEU A 254 37.67 -23.38 14.35
N VAL A 255 37.26 -22.61 15.37
CA VAL A 255 38.06 -21.48 15.88
C VAL A 255 39.36 -21.96 16.51
N GLN A 256 39.32 -23.04 17.31
CA GLN A 256 40.52 -23.67 17.88
C GLN A 256 41.47 -24.21 16.82
N LYS A 257 40.96 -24.65 15.66
CA LYS A 257 41.75 -25.11 14.51
C LYS A 257 42.23 -23.99 13.59
N GLY A 258 42.05 -22.71 13.96
CA GLY A 258 42.64 -21.55 13.29
C GLY A 258 41.68 -20.74 12.40
N LEU A 259 40.37 -21.00 12.44
CA LEU A 259 39.38 -20.13 11.81
C LEU A 259 39.28 -18.81 12.61
N SER A 260 39.48 -17.67 11.95
CA SER A 260 39.29 -16.38 12.62
C SER A 260 37.80 -16.06 12.78
N VAL A 261 37.43 -15.50 13.94
CA VAL A 261 36.06 -15.02 14.21
C VAL A 261 35.60 -14.01 13.16
N ARG A 262 36.52 -13.16 12.68
CA ARG A 262 36.26 -12.21 11.58
C ARG A 262 35.91 -12.93 10.28
N ALA A 263 36.60 -14.00 9.93
CA ALA A 263 36.33 -14.77 8.71
C ALA A 263 34.96 -15.48 8.78
N TYR A 264 34.59 -15.99 9.96
CA TYR A 264 33.27 -16.58 10.19
C TYR A 264 32.14 -15.58 9.93
N TRP A 265 32.18 -14.41 10.58
CA TRP A 265 31.15 -13.38 10.40
C TRP A 265 31.14 -12.81 8.98
N LEU A 266 32.31 -12.64 8.35
CA LEU A 266 32.38 -12.17 6.97
C LEU A 266 31.65 -13.12 6.02
N VAL A 267 31.85 -14.44 6.16
CA VAL A 267 31.15 -15.43 5.32
C VAL A 267 29.64 -15.37 5.54
N ILE A 268 29.18 -15.26 6.79
CA ILE A 268 27.75 -15.15 7.09
C ILE A 268 27.16 -13.87 6.51
N CYS A 269 27.80 -12.73 6.73
CA CYS A 269 27.35 -11.44 6.21
C CYS A 269 27.32 -11.44 4.68
N LEU A 270 28.30 -12.05 4.02
CA LEU A 270 28.35 -12.14 2.55
C LEU A 270 27.20 -12.99 2.00
N VAL A 271 26.92 -14.13 2.63
CA VAL A 271 25.77 -14.97 2.22
C VAL A 271 24.45 -14.23 2.44
N ALA A 272 24.28 -13.57 3.60
CA ALA A 272 23.09 -12.77 3.87
C ALA A 272 22.93 -11.61 2.87
N ALA A 273 24.02 -10.92 2.50
CA ALA A 273 23.99 -9.85 1.51
C ALA A 273 23.55 -10.36 0.13
N VAL A 274 24.00 -11.54 -0.30
CA VAL A 274 23.56 -12.15 -1.56
C VAL A 274 22.06 -12.45 -1.53
N GLU A 275 21.52 -12.95 -0.42
CA GLU A 275 20.08 -13.22 -0.27
C GLU A 275 19.23 -11.95 -0.25
N VAL A 276 19.74 -10.90 0.39
CA VAL A 276 19.14 -9.56 0.38
C VAL A 276 19.05 -9.03 -1.05
N LEU A 277 20.15 -9.08 -1.80
CA LEU A 277 20.19 -8.64 -3.20
C LEU A 277 19.27 -9.48 -4.08
N PHE A 278 19.23 -10.79 -3.87
CA PHE A 278 18.31 -11.67 -4.56
C PHE A 278 16.85 -11.29 -4.27
N GLY A 279 16.46 -11.14 -3.01
CA GLY A 279 15.11 -10.73 -2.62
C GLY A 279 14.70 -9.37 -3.21
N ALA A 280 15.58 -8.37 -3.11
CA ALA A 280 15.34 -7.04 -3.68
C ALA A 280 15.20 -7.08 -5.21
N THR A 281 15.98 -7.95 -5.89
CA THR A 281 15.87 -8.16 -7.34
C THR A 281 14.52 -8.78 -7.69
N VAL A 282 14.10 -9.86 -7.00
CA VAL A 282 12.81 -10.51 -7.24
C VAL A 282 11.66 -9.54 -7.03
N PHE A 283 11.68 -8.74 -5.97
CA PHE A 283 10.66 -7.72 -5.71
C PHE A 283 10.59 -6.67 -6.82
N THR A 284 11.74 -6.12 -7.23
CA THR A 284 11.81 -5.08 -8.27
C THR A 284 11.39 -5.61 -9.63
N VAL A 285 11.84 -6.82 -9.99
CA VAL A 285 11.41 -7.50 -11.22
C VAL A 285 9.93 -7.78 -11.19
N SER A 286 9.38 -8.14 -10.02
CA SER A 286 7.94 -8.35 -9.88
C SER A 286 7.13 -7.10 -10.18
N LEU A 287 7.58 -5.94 -9.72
CA LEU A 287 6.93 -4.66 -10.03
C LEU A 287 7.06 -4.30 -11.51
N ALA A 288 8.23 -4.51 -12.11
CA ALA A 288 8.45 -4.27 -13.53
C ALA A 288 7.61 -5.21 -14.42
N ALA A 289 7.44 -6.48 -14.01
CA ALA A 289 6.66 -7.48 -14.72
C ALA A 289 5.15 -7.25 -14.58
N GLN A 290 4.70 -6.72 -13.44
CA GLN A 290 3.30 -6.39 -13.20
C GLN A 290 2.76 -5.39 -14.23
N CYS A 291 3.58 -4.39 -14.57
CA CYS A 291 3.25 -3.33 -15.51
C CYS A 291 4.45 -2.93 -16.38
N PRO A 292 4.64 -3.61 -17.54
CA PRO A 292 5.68 -3.26 -18.49
C PRO A 292 5.53 -1.80 -18.94
N ASN A 293 6.64 -1.06 -18.96
CA ASN A 293 6.74 0.35 -19.38
C ASN A 293 5.99 1.39 -18.50
N PHE A 294 5.37 0.98 -17.38
CA PHE A 294 4.73 1.92 -16.46
C PHE A 294 5.75 2.66 -15.59
N TYR A 295 6.77 1.95 -15.09
CA TYR A 295 7.79 2.52 -14.23
C TYR A 295 9.02 2.98 -15.04
N GLN A 296 9.47 4.21 -14.80
CA GLN A 296 10.77 4.67 -15.30
C GLN A 296 11.90 3.87 -14.64
N SER A 297 12.97 3.55 -15.40
CA SER A 297 14.11 2.78 -14.90
C SER A 297 14.78 3.41 -13.67
N ALA A 298 14.82 4.75 -13.61
CA ALA A 298 15.34 5.48 -12.44
C ALA A 298 14.49 5.28 -11.18
N ALA A 299 13.16 5.14 -11.32
CA ALA A 299 12.27 4.87 -10.20
C ALA A 299 12.43 3.42 -9.70
N LEU A 300 12.55 2.45 -10.61
CA LEU A 300 12.82 1.05 -10.26
C LEU A 300 14.16 0.88 -9.53
N ALA A 301 15.20 1.63 -9.93
CA ALA A 301 16.48 1.64 -9.25
C ALA A 301 16.38 2.17 -7.80
N LYS A 302 15.56 3.21 -7.57
CA LYS A 302 15.28 3.72 -6.21
C LYS A 302 14.52 2.70 -5.37
N VAL A 303 13.51 2.03 -5.93
CA VAL A 303 12.76 0.97 -5.26
C VAL A 303 13.68 -0.19 -4.87
N PHE A 304 14.55 -0.62 -5.80
CA PHE A 304 15.56 -1.63 -5.51
C PHE A 304 16.47 -1.20 -4.35
N GLY A 305 16.98 0.03 -4.38
CA GLY A 305 17.84 0.57 -3.33
C GLY A 305 17.18 0.59 -1.95
N HIS A 306 15.93 1.05 -1.88
CA HIS A 306 15.16 1.06 -0.62
C HIS A 306 14.86 -0.35 -0.12
N CYS A 307 14.42 -1.25 -1.00
CA CYS A 307 14.14 -2.64 -0.65
C CYS A 307 15.40 -3.37 -0.16
N ALA A 308 16.52 -3.19 -0.86
CA ALA A 308 17.81 -3.77 -0.45
C ALA A 308 18.28 -3.23 0.90
N LEU A 309 18.15 -1.92 1.14
CA LEU A 309 18.50 -1.31 2.42
C LEU A 309 17.62 -1.85 3.56
N GLN A 310 16.31 -1.95 3.34
CA GLN A 310 15.38 -2.48 4.32
C GLN A 310 15.68 -3.95 4.67
N PHE A 311 15.89 -4.79 3.67
CA PHE A 311 16.28 -6.18 3.87
C PHE A 311 17.65 -6.33 4.52
N LEU A 312 18.59 -5.41 4.25
CA LEU A 312 19.88 -5.36 4.93
C LEU A 312 19.71 -5.01 6.42
N CYS A 313 18.83 -4.06 6.77
CA CYS A 313 18.50 -3.73 8.15
C CYS A 313 17.89 -4.95 8.88
N ILE A 314 16.98 -5.68 8.22
CA ILE A 314 16.41 -6.92 8.76
C ILE A 314 17.51 -7.96 8.99
N ALA A 315 18.37 -8.19 8.01
CA ALA A 315 19.49 -9.13 8.11
C ALA A 315 20.43 -8.75 9.28
N ALA A 316 20.77 -7.47 9.40
CA ALA A 316 21.60 -6.97 10.49
C ALA A 316 20.94 -7.17 11.87
N ALA A 317 19.65 -6.88 12.00
CA ALA A 317 18.89 -7.14 13.23
C ALA A 317 18.87 -8.63 13.59
N CYS A 318 18.62 -9.51 12.60
CA CYS A 318 18.69 -10.96 12.76
C CYS A 318 20.06 -11.43 13.26
N LEU A 319 21.14 -10.94 12.64
CA LEU A 319 22.49 -11.29 13.03
C LEU A 319 22.81 -10.76 14.44
N LEU A 320 22.39 -9.54 14.78
CA LEU A 320 22.57 -8.97 16.12
C LEU A 320 21.87 -9.82 17.19
N VAL A 321 20.61 -10.21 16.97
CA VAL A 321 19.87 -11.12 17.86
C VAL A 321 20.59 -12.46 18.00
N SER A 322 21.15 -13.00 16.91
CA SER A 322 21.91 -14.25 16.94
C SER A 322 23.17 -14.19 17.82
N VAL A 323 23.73 -12.99 18.02
CA VAL A 323 24.90 -12.75 18.88
C VAL A 323 24.48 -12.59 20.33
N THR A 324 23.43 -11.80 20.59
CA THR A 324 23.02 -11.40 21.94
C THR A 324 22.19 -12.46 22.66
N VAL A 325 21.41 -13.26 21.92
CA VAL A 325 20.50 -14.24 22.51
C VAL A 325 21.09 -15.64 22.41
N GLY A 326 21.34 -16.29 23.55
CA GLY A 326 21.96 -17.62 23.58
C GLY A 326 21.06 -18.79 23.16
N ARG A 327 19.73 -18.61 23.10
CA ARG A 327 18.77 -19.68 22.78
C ARG A 327 17.93 -19.35 21.55
N TYR A 328 17.84 -20.29 20.62
CA TYR A 328 17.08 -20.14 19.37
C TYR A 328 15.61 -19.73 19.59
N GLY A 329 14.90 -20.37 20.54
CA GLY A 329 13.50 -20.02 20.83
C GLY A 329 13.31 -18.58 21.31
N LYS A 330 14.22 -18.06 22.14
CA LYS A 330 14.18 -16.66 22.61
C LYS A 330 14.54 -15.69 21.48
N ALA A 331 15.44 -16.08 20.58
CA ALA A 331 15.79 -15.29 19.40
C ALA A 331 14.62 -15.18 18.43
N GLY A 332 13.86 -16.27 18.24
CA GLY A 332 12.62 -16.26 17.47
C GLY A 332 11.58 -15.29 18.02
N LEU A 333 11.36 -15.29 19.34
CA LEU A 333 10.45 -14.33 19.99
C LEU A 333 10.89 -12.87 19.81
N ALA A 334 12.18 -12.58 20.04
CA ALA A 334 12.73 -11.24 19.86
C ALA A 334 12.57 -10.76 18.41
N LEU A 335 12.85 -11.62 17.44
CA LEU A 335 12.66 -11.31 16.03
C LEU A 335 11.20 -11.17 15.62
N GLY A 336 10.30 -11.95 16.22
CA GLY A 336 8.86 -11.77 16.02
C GLY A 336 8.40 -10.39 16.47
N LEU A 337 8.85 -9.91 17.63
CA LEU A 337 8.53 -8.57 18.13
C LEU A 337 9.12 -7.47 17.23
N ILE A 338 10.38 -7.61 16.81
CA ILE A 338 11.02 -6.68 15.87
C ILE A 338 10.27 -6.67 14.53
N ALA A 339 9.83 -7.83 14.04
CA ALA A 339 9.06 -7.95 12.80
C ALA A 339 7.71 -7.24 12.92
N VAL A 340 6.98 -7.43 14.04
CA VAL A 340 5.69 -6.75 14.27
C VAL A 340 5.88 -5.24 14.35
N LEU A 341 6.88 -4.75 15.09
CA LEU A 341 7.20 -3.32 15.15
C LEU A 341 7.56 -2.77 13.77
N GLY A 342 8.40 -3.49 13.01
CA GLY A 342 8.78 -3.11 11.65
C GLY A 342 7.58 -3.09 10.71
N MET A 343 6.68 -4.07 10.82
CA MET A 343 5.44 -4.13 10.04
C MET A 343 4.48 -2.97 10.36
N VAL A 344 4.36 -2.58 11.63
CA VAL A 344 3.53 -1.43 12.06
C VAL A 344 4.12 -0.11 11.57
N ILE A 345 5.44 0.07 11.65
CA ILE A 345 6.12 1.28 11.15
C ILE A 345 5.96 1.43 9.62
N ASN A 346 5.86 0.34 8.87
CA ASN A 346 5.62 0.42 7.42
C ASN A 346 4.14 0.68 7.05
N LEU A 347 3.23 0.68 8.03
CA LEU A 347 1.80 0.90 7.84
C LEU A 347 1.35 2.33 8.21
N ILE A 348 2.17 3.05 8.98
CA ILE A 348 2.02 4.46 9.39
C ILE A 348 2.81 5.32 8.39
#